data_AF-Q2HB31-F1
#
_entry.id   AF-Q2HB31-F1
#
_cell.length_a   1.000
_cell.length_b   1.000
_cell.length_c   1.000
_cell.angle_alpha   90.00
_cell.angle_beta   90.00
_cell.angle_gamma   90.00
#
_symmetry.space_group_name_H-M   'P 1'
#
loop_
_entity.id
_entity.type
_entity.pdbx_description
1 polymer ?
#
loop_
_entity_poly.entity_id
_entity_poly.type
_entity_poly.pdbx_seq_one_letter_code
_entity_poly.pdbx_strand_id
1 'polypeptide(L)'
;MAPWKTEKPRPATTDEYLSILGDAEETEEGVNGDSIRGGKHKRGIQWTWPTCFFGLILVTVTYLLVRSAEAMAHRFFGVRNSRGDPFVNWGKPGTGTEELAWYPTDFLRDVLPVACHSHNDYWREIPLFTALYAGCTGVESDVWLRDGDLLVGHDTASLQRNRTFQSLYVNPLVEILAHQNPSTSYYNGKTNGVFDTDPDQPLVLLVDIKTDGPETWPWVMKQLAPLREKGWLSYYENDQFHQRPITVVGTGNAPFDQILGNSSRREAFFDAPLDKLENSGYNLTNSYYASVDFWKAIGAVWWTQGPSKSQLEKIRSHIREAKNRGLVSRYWRLPWWPIHVRNQVWKVLVDEGIGMLNVDDLEAATKRDWTKRGKF
;
A
#
# COMPACT_ATOMS: atom_id res chain seq x y z
N MET A 1 36.08 -21.95 -37.61
CA MET A 1 36.32 -20.85 -38.56
C MET A 1 35.68 -19.56 -38.02
N ALA A 2 35.99 -18.41 -38.61
CA ALA A 2 36.00 -17.09 -37.95
C ALA A 2 34.64 -16.54 -37.44
N PRO A 3 34.66 -15.59 -36.46
CA PRO A 3 33.48 -15.13 -35.71
C PRO A 3 32.91 -13.79 -36.20
N TRP A 4 31.71 -13.44 -35.71
CA TRP A 4 31.12 -12.10 -35.86
C TRP A 4 31.34 -11.22 -34.63
N LYS A 5 31.46 -9.91 -34.86
CA LYS A 5 32.10 -8.94 -33.94
C LYS A 5 31.13 -8.31 -32.94
N THR A 6 31.67 -8.03 -31.76
CA THR A 6 31.12 -7.11 -30.75
C THR A 6 31.42 -5.64 -31.12
N GLU A 7 30.45 -4.74 -30.97
CA GLU A 7 30.71 -3.30 -30.89
C GLU A 7 30.60 -2.81 -29.43
N LYS A 8 31.45 -1.84 -29.06
CA LYS A 8 31.44 -1.18 -27.74
C LYS A 8 30.94 0.26 -27.88
N PRO A 9 30.20 0.81 -26.90
CA PRO A 9 29.81 2.22 -26.89
C PRO A 9 31.00 3.15 -26.58
N ARG A 10 30.91 4.40 -27.04
CA ARG A 10 31.87 5.48 -26.73
C ARG A 10 31.51 6.15 -25.39
N PRO A 11 32.51 6.64 -24.61
CA PRO A 11 32.26 7.34 -23.36
C PRO A 11 31.86 8.80 -23.61
N ALA A 12 31.03 9.35 -22.72
CA ALA A 12 30.84 10.80 -22.57
C ALA A 12 31.75 11.31 -21.45
N THR A 13 32.37 12.46 -21.66
CA THR A 13 33.28 13.13 -20.72
C THR A 13 32.53 13.98 -19.70
N THR A 14 33.09 14.06 -18.48
CA THR A 14 32.64 14.92 -17.37
C THR A 14 33.31 16.31 -17.40
N ASP A 15 32.92 17.13 -16.42
CA ASP A 15 33.57 18.38 -15.96
C ASP A 15 33.28 19.65 -16.82
N GLU A 16 33.05 20.85 -16.27
CA GLU A 16 32.96 21.28 -14.87
C GLU A 16 32.11 22.57 -14.69
N TYR A 17 31.82 22.89 -13.42
CA TYR A 17 31.25 24.12 -12.83
C TYR A 17 31.49 25.48 -13.53
N LEU A 18 30.48 26.37 -13.56
CA LEU A 18 30.41 27.58 -12.69
C LEU A 18 29.16 28.47 -12.94
N SER A 19 28.69 29.10 -11.84
CA SER A 19 27.74 30.21 -11.81
C SER A 19 28.40 31.56 -12.09
N ILE A 20 27.63 32.58 -12.53
CA ILE A 20 27.57 33.96 -11.94
C ILE A 20 26.60 34.87 -12.73
N LEU A 21 25.93 35.78 -12.00
CA LEU A 21 25.17 36.94 -12.51
C LEU A 21 26.09 38.17 -12.53
N GLY A 22 26.02 39.04 -13.55
CA GLY A 22 26.72 40.32 -13.50
C GLY A 22 26.71 41.12 -14.80
N ASP A 23 25.77 42.07 -14.89
CA ASP A 23 25.83 43.42 -15.46
C ASP A 23 26.68 43.76 -16.72
N ALA A 24 25.93 44.26 -17.71
CA ALA A 24 26.11 45.49 -18.51
C ALA A 24 27.51 46.11 -18.73
N GLU A 25 27.77 46.46 -20.00
CA GLU A 25 28.61 47.62 -20.35
C GLU A 25 27.99 48.39 -21.53
N GLU A 26 27.87 49.70 -21.39
CA GLU A 26 27.52 50.65 -22.46
C GLU A 26 28.80 51.24 -23.08
N THR A 27 28.78 51.55 -24.38
CA THR A 27 29.72 52.46 -25.05
C THR A 27 28.95 53.24 -26.13
N GLU A 28 29.22 54.52 -26.44
CA GLU A 28 30.11 55.54 -25.85
C GLU A 28 29.71 56.94 -26.39
N GLU A 29 30.09 58.01 -25.66
CA GLU A 29 30.32 59.41 -26.14
C GLU A 29 29.17 60.17 -26.88
N GLY A 30 29.07 61.51 -26.95
CA GLY A 30 29.89 62.66 -26.54
C GLY A 30 29.69 63.81 -27.56
N VAL A 31 29.76 65.13 -27.31
CA VAL A 31 29.92 66.00 -26.12
C VAL A 31 29.19 67.35 -26.44
N ASN A 32 29.14 68.31 -25.49
CA ASN A 32 28.75 69.74 -25.59
C ASN A 32 28.80 70.41 -26.99
N GLY A 33 27.97 71.41 -27.34
CA GLY A 33 26.98 72.17 -26.57
C GLY A 33 27.21 73.68 -26.67
N ASP A 34 26.24 74.45 -27.18
CA ASP A 34 26.14 75.91 -26.98
C ASP A 34 24.71 76.44 -27.29
N SER A 35 24.46 77.74 -27.09
CA SER A 35 23.15 78.25 -26.68
C SER A 35 22.31 79.03 -27.72
N ILE A 36 21.01 79.16 -27.39
CA ILE A 36 20.06 80.26 -27.74
C ILE A 36 19.19 80.16 -29.03
N ARG A 37 17.88 80.44 -28.79
CA ARG A 37 16.76 80.83 -29.69
C ARG A 37 16.09 79.78 -30.59
N GLY A 38 14.75 79.68 -30.45
CA GLY A 38 13.94 79.68 -31.69
C GLY A 38 12.55 79.05 -31.74
N GLY A 39 12.12 78.23 -30.78
CA GLY A 39 10.70 77.85 -30.57
C GLY A 39 9.97 76.97 -31.61
N LYS A 40 9.21 75.98 -31.12
CA LYS A 40 7.82 75.68 -31.51
C LYS A 40 7.17 74.70 -30.51
N HIS A 41 5.89 74.94 -30.24
CA HIS A 41 4.93 74.24 -29.35
C HIS A 41 5.38 73.09 -28.41
N LYS A 42 5.21 73.33 -27.10
CA LYS A 42 5.00 72.26 -26.11
C LYS A 42 3.58 71.67 -26.22
N ARG A 43 3.45 70.34 -26.14
CA ARG A 43 2.27 69.66 -25.57
C ARG A 43 2.74 68.79 -24.41
N GLY A 44 2.61 69.29 -23.19
CA GLY A 44 2.92 68.52 -21.98
C GLY A 44 1.76 67.59 -21.64
N ILE A 45 2.05 66.33 -21.34
CA ILE A 45 1.07 65.38 -20.82
C ILE A 45 0.75 65.78 -19.37
N GLN A 46 -0.44 66.32 -19.13
CA GLN A 46 -0.96 66.50 -17.77
C GLN A 46 -1.44 65.15 -17.25
N TRP A 47 -0.66 64.53 -16.36
CA TRP A 47 -1.16 63.48 -15.48
C TRP A 47 -2.16 64.12 -14.51
N THR A 48 -3.45 63.94 -14.79
CA THR A 48 -4.51 64.46 -13.93
C THR A 48 -4.65 63.57 -12.70
N TRP A 49 -4.59 64.18 -11.52
CA TRP A 49 -4.69 63.51 -10.22
C TRP A 49 -5.93 62.62 -9.95
N PRO A 50 -7.09 62.74 -10.65
CA PRO A 50 -8.25 61.88 -10.36
C PRO A 50 -8.01 60.37 -10.57
N THR A 51 -7.18 59.97 -11.54
CA THR A 51 -7.05 58.54 -11.92
C THR A 51 -6.44 57.69 -10.81
N CYS A 52 -5.38 58.18 -10.15
CA CYS A 52 -4.80 57.52 -8.98
C CYS A 52 -5.79 57.46 -7.81
N PHE A 53 -6.61 58.49 -7.61
CA PHE A 53 -7.59 58.55 -6.52
C PHE A 53 -8.73 57.53 -6.71
N PHE A 54 -9.25 57.39 -7.93
CA PHE A 54 -10.24 56.35 -8.26
C PHE A 54 -9.66 54.93 -8.14
N GLY A 55 -8.40 54.71 -8.55
CA GLY A 55 -7.72 53.44 -8.34
C GLY A 55 -7.59 53.06 -6.86
N LEU A 56 -7.20 54.02 -6.00
CA LEU A 56 -7.09 53.83 -4.56
C LEU A 56 -8.44 53.55 -3.88
N ILE A 57 -9.51 54.22 -4.32
CA ILE A 57 -10.88 53.93 -3.87
C ILE A 57 -11.27 52.50 -4.26
N LEU A 58 -11.03 52.08 -5.51
CA LEU A 58 -11.38 50.75 -6.00
C LEU A 58 -10.64 49.65 -5.21
N VAL A 59 -9.35 49.82 -4.93
CA VAL A 59 -8.57 48.89 -4.10
C VAL A 59 -9.12 48.84 -2.68
N THR A 60 -9.40 49.99 -2.05
CA THR A 60 -9.94 50.04 -0.68
C THR A 60 -11.32 49.39 -0.59
N VAL A 61 -12.22 49.65 -1.55
CA VAL A 61 -13.55 49.02 -1.62
C VAL A 61 -13.43 47.51 -1.86
N THR A 62 -12.55 47.06 -2.75
CA THR A 62 -12.33 45.63 -3.02
C THR A 62 -11.79 44.92 -1.77
N TYR A 63 -10.83 45.52 -1.07
CA TYR A 63 -10.31 45.01 0.20
C TYR A 63 -11.40 44.92 1.28
N LEU A 64 -12.23 45.96 1.42
CA LEU A 64 -13.36 45.95 2.36
C LEU A 64 -14.43 44.90 1.99
N LEU A 65 -14.68 44.66 0.70
CA LEU A 65 -15.59 43.61 0.24
C LEU A 65 -15.02 42.21 0.52
N VAL A 66 -13.73 41.98 0.28
CA VAL A 66 -13.06 40.71 0.65
C VAL A 66 -13.10 40.51 2.17
N ARG A 67 -12.75 41.52 2.97
CA ARG A 67 -12.79 41.45 4.43
C ARG A 67 -14.18 41.23 5.00
N SER A 68 -15.22 41.83 4.41
CA SER A 68 -16.60 41.61 4.84
C SER A 68 -17.14 40.26 4.36
N ALA A 69 -16.71 39.75 3.21
CA ALA A 69 -16.98 38.38 2.77
C ALA A 69 -16.28 37.34 3.67
N GLU A 70 -15.01 37.55 4.05
CA GLU A 70 -14.29 36.74 5.06
C GLU A 70 -15.04 36.76 6.40
N ALA A 71 -15.39 37.94 6.92
CA ALA A 71 -16.12 38.07 8.19
C ALA A 71 -17.52 37.44 8.14
N MET A 72 -18.20 37.53 6.99
CA MET A 72 -19.50 36.88 6.78
C MET A 72 -19.34 35.36 6.66
N ALA A 73 -18.33 34.86 5.96
CA ALA A 73 -18.01 33.44 5.89
C ALA A 73 -17.64 32.89 7.29
N HIS A 74 -16.84 33.60 8.07
CA HIS A 74 -16.56 33.23 9.47
C HIS A 74 -17.82 33.27 10.36
N ARG A 75 -18.81 34.13 10.09
CA ARG A 75 -20.10 34.12 10.80
C ARG A 75 -21.07 33.04 10.33
N PHE A 76 -21.11 32.70 9.04
CA PHE A 76 -22.02 31.67 8.52
C PHE A 76 -21.46 30.24 8.67
N PHE A 77 -20.16 30.05 8.46
CA PHE A 77 -19.50 28.75 8.59
C PHE A 77 -18.85 28.53 9.97
N GLY A 78 -18.35 29.59 10.63
CA GLY A 78 -17.73 29.48 11.96
C GLY A 78 -18.71 29.34 13.13
N VAL A 79 -19.99 29.71 12.96
CA VAL A 79 -21.04 29.51 13.99
C VAL A 79 -21.44 28.04 14.14
N ARG A 80 -20.92 27.12 13.32
CA ARG A 80 -21.19 25.68 13.47
C ARG A 80 -20.31 24.96 14.52
N ASN A 81 -19.27 25.61 15.05
CA ASN A 81 -18.42 25.09 16.15
C ASN A 81 -18.29 26.12 17.29
N SER A 82 -19.36 26.32 18.07
CA SER A 82 -19.35 27.17 19.28
C SER A 82 -19.24 26.39 20.60
N ARG A 83 -18.92 25.09 20.52
CA ARG A 83 -18.11 24.42 21.54
C ARG A 83 -16.75 24.21 20.86
N GLY A 84 -15.68 24.69 21.49
CA GLY A 84 -14.33 24.37 21.01
C GLY A 84 -14.18 22.85 20.96
N ASP A 85 -13.54 22.33 19.91
CA ASP A 85 -13.23 20.91 19.80
C ASP A 85 -12.51 20.46 21.08
N PRO A 86 -13.10 19.56 21.90
CA PRO A 86 -12.51 19.17 23.18
C PRO A 86 -11.17 18.45 23.01
N PHE A 87 -10.87 17.95 21.81
CA PHE A 87 -9.64 17.26 21.48
C PHE A 87 -8.55 18.18 20.93
N VAL A 88 -8.82 19.49 20.73
CA VAL A 88 -7.86 20.45 20.14
C VAL A 88 -6.55 20.57 20.93
N ASN A 89 -6.55 20.19 22.21
CA ASN A 89 -5.40 20.21 23.10
C ASN A 89 -4.97 18.81 23.57
N TRP A 90 -5.60 17.74 23.09
CA TRP A 90 -5.19 16.37 23.38
C TRP A 90 -3.75 16.15 22.88
N GLY A 91 -2.91 15.52 23.71
CA GLY A 91 -1.53 15.20 23.34
C GLY A 91 -0.55 16.38 23.27
N LYS A 92 -1.00 17.63 23.47
CA LYS A 92 -0.10 18.78 23.38
C LYS A 92 0.73 18.97 24.66
N PRO A 93 1.96 19.53 24.55
CA PRO A 93 2.78 19.80 25.71
C PRO A 93 2.10 20.62 26.80
N GLY A 94 2.28 20.19 28.06
CA GLY A 94 1.75 20.87 29.24
C GLY A 94 0.22 20.77 29.46
N THR A 95 -0.50 19.97 28.66
CA THR A 95 -1.97 19.84 28.77
C THR A 95 -2.46 18.77 29.75
N GLY A 96 -1.53 18.11 30.46
CA GLY A 96 -1.83 16.91 31.28
C GLY A 96 -2.19 15.66 30.46
N THR A 97 -2.26 15.78 29.13
CA THR A 97 -2.50 14.67 28.19
C THR A 97 -1.34 14.47 27.21
N GLU A 98 -0.20 15.14 27.42
CA GLU A 98 1.01 15.07 26.59
C GLU A 98 1.50 13.62 26.40
N GLU A 99 1.52 12.83 27.46
CA GLU A 99 1.88 11.40 27.44
C GLU A 99 0.80 10.50 26.81
N LEU A 100 -0.38 11.06 26.50
CA LEU A 100 -1.51 10.37 25.86
C LEU A 100 -1.68 10.78 24.38
N ALA A 101 -0.72 11.54 23.82
CA ALA A 101 -0.74 11.99 22.43
C ALA A 101 -0.74 10.85 21.41
N TRP A 102 -0.17 9.70 21.81
CA TRP A 102 0.09 8.57 20.94
C TRP A 102 -0.38 7.27 21.58
N TYR A 103 -1.15 6.48 20.84
CA TYR A 103 -1.41 5.08 21.16
C TYR A 103 -0.49 4.20 20.31
N PRO A 104 0.09 3.11 20.84
CA PRO A 104 1.12 2.34 20.14
C PRO A 104 0.74 1.80 18.75
N THR A 105 -0.57 1.69 18.47
CA THR A 105 -1.15 1.28 17.19
C THR A 105 -2.13 2.31 16.61
N ASP A 106 -1.92 3.62 16.84
CA ASP A 106 -2.77 4.71 16.34
C ASP A 106 -3.18 4.57 14.85
N PHE A 107 -2.29 4.05 13.99
CA PHE A 107 -2.56 3.86 12.56
C PHE A 107 -3.54 2.71 12.24
N LEU A 108 -3.85 1.83 13.20
CA LEU A 108 -4.82 0.75 13.09
C LEU A 108 -6.08 0.96 13.95
N ARG A 109 -6.16 2.09 14.68
CA ARG A 109 -7.38 2.52 15.36
C ARG A 109 -8.54 2.58 14.36
N ASP A 110 -9.66 1.99 14.74
CA ASP A 110 -10.91 1.90 13.96
C ASP A 110 -10.79 1.22 12.58
N VAL A 111 -9.66 0.56 12.28
CA VAL A 111 -9.50 -0.22 11.06
C VAL A 111 -10.16 -1.59 11.24
N LEU A 112 -11.24 -1.83 10.50
CA LEU A 112 -11.91 -3.14 10.45
C LEU A 112 -11.16 -4.08 9.50
N PRO A 113 -10.81 -5.31 9.92
CA PRO A 113 -10.26 -6.28 9.00
C PRO A 113 -11.27 -6.74 7.94
N VAL A 114 -10.76 -6.96 6.74
CA VAL A 114 -11.48 -7.42 5.56
C VAL A 114 -10.67 -8.57 4.96
N ALA A 115 -11.36 -9.64 4.53
CA ALA A 115 -10.78 -10.81 3.87
C ALA A 115 -10.26 -10.49 2.45
N CYS A 116 -9.33 -9.55 2.37
CA CYS A 116 -8.61 -9.16 1.17
C CYS A 116 -7.11 -9.41 1.34
N HIS A 117 -6.47 -9.73 0.22
CA HIS A 117 -5.04 -10.00 0.11
C HIS A 117 -4.41 -8.93 -0.77
N SER A 118 -3.53 -8.12 -0.18
CA SER A 118 -2.72 -7.12 -0.87
C SER A 118 -1.71 -7.85 -1.77
N HIS A 119 -2.09 -8.00 -3.03
CA HIS A 119 -1.23 -8.57 -4.07
C HIS A 119 -0.09 -7.62 -4.39
N ASN A 120 1.10 -8.18 -4.63
CA ASN A 120 2.36 -7.46 -4.78
C ASN A 120 2.53 -6.35 -3.72
N ASP A 121 2.34 -6.68 -2.44
CA ASP A 121 2.27 -5.68 -1.36
C ASP A 121 3.53 -4.81 -1.24
N TYR A 122 4.68 -5.32 -1.67
CA TYR A 122 5.91 -4.56 -1.74
C TYR A 122 5.88 -3.41 -2.78
N TRP A 123 4.88 -3.35 -3.67
CA TRP A 123 4.59 -2.19 -4.54
C TRP A 123 3.75 -1.10 -3.88
N ARG A 124 3.22 -1.30 -2.66
CA ARG A 124 2.52 -0.22 -1.95
C ARG A 124 3.48 0.92 -1.61
N GLU A 125 2.94 2.12 -1.49
CA GLU A 125 3.68 3.33 -1.09
C GLU A 125 4.41 3.12 0.25
N ILE A 126 3.73 2.47 1.20
CA ILE A 126 4.32 1.98 2.44
C ILE A 126 3.99 0.49 2.56
N PRO A 127 4.90 -0.43 2.14
CA PRO A 127 4.70 -1.88 2.24
C PRO A 127 4.28 -2.29 3.66
N LEU A 128 3.47 -3.35 3.75
CA LEU A 128 2.70 -3.77 4.93
C LEU A 128 1.67 -2.72 5.41
N PHE A 129 2.11 -1.52 5.76
CA PHE A 129 1.27 -0.51 6.43
C PHE A 129 0.08 -0.05 5.58
N THR A 130 0.24 0.14 4.26
CA THR A 130 -0.89 0.51 3.39
C THR A 130 -1.97 -0.59 3.34
N ALA A 131 -1.57 -1.87 3.36
CA ALA A 131 -2.51 -3.00 3.39
C ALA A 131 -3.21 -3.13 4.75
N LEU A 132 -2.47 -3.03 5.85
CA LEU A 132 -3.05 -3.04 7.18
C LEU A 132 -4.01 -1.87 7.38
N TYR A 133 -3.67 -0.65 6.97
CA TYR A 133 -4.56 0.53 7.04
C TYR A 133 -5.79 0.47 6.10
N ALA A 134 -5.72 -0.38 5.07
CA ALA A 134 -6.90 -0.71 4.26
C ALA A 134 -7.80 -1.76 4.95
N GLY A 135 -7.28 -2.50 5.93
CA GLY A 135 -7.95 -3.62 6.60
C GLY A 135 -7.60 -5.00 6.02
N CYS A 136 -6.69 -5.12 5.04
CA CYS A 136 -6.44 -6.42 4.41
C CYS A 136 -5.72 -7.40 5.34
N THR A 137 -6.35 -8.55 5.55
CA THR A 137 -5.86 -9.65 6.41
C THR A 137 -4.85 -10.56 5.71
N GLY A 138 -4.35 -10.19 4.53
CA GLY A 138 -3.24 -10.88 3.86
C GLY A 138 -2.34 -9.92 3.09
N VAL A 139 -1.04 -10.21 3.10
CA VAL A 139 0.01 -9.48 2.35
C VAL A 139 0.96 -10.45 1.67
N GLU A 140 1.64 -9.98 0.62
CA GLU A 140 2.50 -10.78 -0.26
C GLU A 140 3.93 -10.24 -0.34
N SER A 141 4.93 -11.13 -0.22
CA SER A 141 6.34 -10.81 -0.37
C SER A 141 7.00 -11.69 -1.43
N ASP A 142 7.38 -11.08 -2.56
CA ASP A 142 8.18 -11.71 -3.61
C ASP A 142 9.66 -11.76 -3.18
N VAL A 143 10.13 -12.91 -2.68
CA VAL A 143 11.47 -13.05 -2.09
C VAL A 143 12.49 -13.65 -3.06
N TRP A 144 13.68 -13.05 -3.09
CA TRP A 144 14.83 -13.45 -3.88
C TRP A 144 16.05 -13.63 -2.98
N LEU A 145 16.62 -14.84 -2.93
CA LEU A 145 17.91 -15.06 -2.29
C LEU A 145 19.04 -14.43 -3.12
N ARG A 146 19.73 -13.44 -2.56
CA ARG A 146 20.86 -12.73 -3.17
C ARG A 146 21.89 -12.38 -2.10
N ASP A 147 23.16 -12.62 -2.37
CA ASP A 147 24.30 -12.24 -1.52
C ASP A 147 24.17 -12.65 -0.03
N GLY A 148 23.42 -13.70 0.28
CA GLY A 148 23.16 -14.16 1.65
C GLY A 148 22.01 -13.45 2.39
N ASP A 149 21.12 -12.76 1.67
CA ASP A 149 19.90 -12.14 2.22
C ASP A 149 18.68 -12.35 1.28
N LEU A 150 17.48 -12.11 1.81
CA LEU A 150 16.22 -12.17 1.08
C LEU A 150 15.80 -10.76 0.67
N LEU A 151 16.11 -10.40 -0.57
CA LEU A 151 15.65 -9.14 -1.17
C LEU A 151 14.20 -9.28 -1.66
N VAL A 152 13.45 -8.19 -1.65
CA VAL A 152 12.03 -8.17 -2.05
C VAL A 152 11.79 -7.30 -3.28
N GLY A 153 11.13 -7.86 -4.29
CA GLY A 153 10.73 -7.16 -5.51
C GLY A 153 10.14 -8.09 -6.56
N HIS A 154 9.44 -7.53 -7.54
CA HIS A 154 8.75 -8.33 -8.57
C HIS A 154 9.73 -9.02 -9.54
N ASP A 155 10.82 -8.32 -9.85
CA ASP A 155 11.87 -8.77 -10.75
C ASP A 155 13.26 -8.38 -10.22
N THR A 156 14.31 -8.92 -10.83
CA THR A 156 15.70 -8.69 -10.41
C THR A 156 16.19 -7.25 -10.59
N ALA A 157 15.55 -6.44 -11.44
CA ALA A 157 15.91 -5.03 -11.64
C ALA A 157 15.27 -4.13 -10.56
N SER A 158 14.16 -4.56 -9.96
CA SER A 158 13.49 -3.87 -8.85
C SER A 158 14.15 -4.06 -7.47
N LEU A 159 15.10 -4.99 -7.34
CA LEU A 159 15.74 -5.34 -6.06
C LEU A 159 16.66 -4.22 -5.54
N GLN A 160 16.55 -3.91 -4.25
CA GLN A 160 17.39 -2.92 -3.57
C GLN A 160 17.89 -3.49 -2.23
N ARG A 161 19.14 -3.21 -1.88
CA ARG A 161 19.81 -3.78 -0.69
C ARG A 161 19.14 -3.45 0.65
N ASN A 162 18.37 -2.36 0.72
CA ASN A 162 17.61 -1.93 1.90
C ASN A 162 16.17 -2.48 1.92
N ARG A 163 15.70 -3.12 0.84
CA ARG A 163 14.35 -3.67 0.68
C ARG A 163 14.41 -5.19 0.83
N THR A 164 14.42 -5.63 2.08
CA THR A 164 14.60 -7.04 2.46
C THR A 164 13.34 -7.57 3.12
N PHE A 165 13.21 -8.90 3.20
CA PHE A 165 12.09 -9.54 3.86
C PHE A 165 12.02 -9.18 5.35
N GLN A 166 13.19 -9.00 5.99
CA GLN A 166 13.28 -8.42 7.34
C GLN A 166 12.77 -6.97 7.39
N SER A 167 13.26 -6.07 6.53
CA SER A 167 12.97 -4.64 6.64
C SER A 167 11.54 -4.25 6.26
N LEU A 168 10.92 -4.96 5.31
CA LEU A 168 9.57 -4.65 4.83
C LEU A 168 8.46 -5.41 5.57
N TYR A 169 8.73 -6.60 6.12
CA TYR A 169 7.69 -7.47 6.69
C TYR A 169 7.99 -7.91 8.12
N VAL A 170 9.08 -8.65 8.35
CA VAL A 170 9.26 -9.33 9.64
C VAL A 170 9.50 -8.34 10.79
N ASN A 171 10.41 -7.37 10.64
CA ASN A 171 10.69 -6.40 11.70
C ASN A 171 9.46 -5.50 12.01
N PRO A 172 8.77 -4.91 11.02
CA PRO A 172 7.52 -4.18 11.28
C PRO A 172 6.44 -5.01 11.98
N LEU A 173 6.25 -6.28 11.59
CA LEU A 173 5.30 -7.16 12.24
C LEU A 173 5.69 -7.47 13.70
N VAL A 174 6.98 -7.63 13.98
CA VAL A 174 7.48 -7.82 15.35
C VAL A 174 7.19 -6.59 16.21
N GLU A 175 7.39 -5.39 15.68
CA GLU A 175 7.13 -4.12 16.38
C GLU A 175 5.64 -3.92 16.65
N ILE A 176 4.79 -4.07 15.62
CA ILE A 176 3.32 -3.97 15.75
C ILE A 176 2.82 -4.96 16.80
N LEU A 177 3.24 -6.22 16.75
CA LEU A 177 2.80 -7.24 17.71
C LEU A 177 3.37 -7.03 19.12
N ALA A 178 4.56 -6.43 19.26
CA ALA A 178 5.09 -6.07 20.58
C ALA A 178 4.28 -4.94 21.23
N HIS A 179 3.87 -3.95 20.43
CA HIS A 179 2.99 -2.86 20.85
C HIS A 179 1.56 -3.34 21.16
N GLN A 180 1.04 -4.32 20.41
CA GLN A 180 -0.25 -4.97 20.66
C GLN A 180 -0.26 -5.90 21.89
N ASN A 181 0.90 -6.35 22.34
CA ASN A 181 1.06 -7.33 23.42
C ASN A 181 2.05 -6.85 24.51
N PRO A 182 1.80 -5.70 25.17
CA PRO A 182 2.73 -5.14 26.13
C PRO A 182 2.70 -5.91 27.46
N SER A 183 3.88 -6.16 28.03
CA SER A 183 4.05 -6.77 29.36
C SER A 183 3.60 -5.82 30.47
N THR A 184 2.30 -5.80 30.78
CA THR A 184 1.68 -4.97 31.82
C THR A 184 0.98 -5.80 32.87
N SER A 185 0.67 -5.21 34.04
CA SER A 185 -0.15 -5.85 35.08
C SER A 185 -1.60 -6.13 34.67
N TYR A 186 -2.03 -5.64 33.51
CA TYR A 186 -3.36 -5.86 32.94
C TYR A 186 -3.38 -6.95 31.85
N TYR A 187 -2.21 -7.47 31.46
CA TYR A 187 -2.11 -8.51 30.44
C TYR A 187 -2.69 -9.83 30.96
N ASN A 188 -3.76 -10.30 30.34
CA ASN A 188 -4.54 -11.47 30.77
C ASN A 188 -4.03 -12.80 30.17
N GLY A 189 -2.89 -12.79 29.48
CA GLY A 189 -2.33 -13.97 28.81
C GLY A 189 -2.82 -14.19 27.36
N LYS A 190 -3.83 -13.45 26.89
CA LYS A 190 -4.28 -13.51 25.49
C LYS A 190 -3.33 -12.74 24.59
N THR A 191 -2.86 -13.38 23.52
CA THR A 191 -2.09 -12.72 22.47
C THR A 191 -3.01 -12.07 21.44
N ASN A 192 -2.90 -10.77 21.26
CA ASN A 192 -3.60 -9.99 20.24
C ASN A 192 -2.90 -10.10 18.87
N GLY A 193 -3.71 -10.09 17.81
CA GLY A 193 -3.31 -9.90 16.42
C GLY A 193 -2.87 -8.48 16.11
N VAL A 194 -2.81 -8.13 14.82
CA VAL A 194 -2.40 -6.78 14.39
C VAL A 194 -3.52 -5.75 14.49
N PHE A 195 -4.78 -6.15 14.38
CA PHE A 195 -5.95 -5.27 14.35
C PHE A 195 -6.56 -5.07 15.75
N ASP A 196 -6.66 -3.82 16.21
CA ASP A 196 -7.29 -3.48 17.50
C ASP A 196 -8.80 -3.83 17.54
N THR A 197 -9.46 -3.75 16.38
CA THR A 197 -10.92 -3.96 16.26
C THR A 197 -11.33 -5.44 16.28
N ASP A 198 -10.41 -6.34 15.94
CA ASP A 198 -10.54 -7.79 16.06
C ASP A 198 -9.17 -8.40 16.40
N PRO A 199 -8.84 -8.52 17.70
CA PRO A 199 -7.55 -9.04 18.14
C PRO A 199 -7.38 -10.55 17.93
N ASP A 200 -8.41 -11.28 17.46
CA ASP A 200 -8.27 -12.71 17.13
C ASP A 200 -7.97 -12.94 15.63
N GLN A 201 -8.14 -11.92 14.78
CA GLN A 201 -7.91 -11.99 13.34
C GLN A 201 -6.41 -12.16 13.01
N PRO A 202 -6.00 -13.29 12.40
CA PRO A 202 -4.63 -13.49 11.96
C PRO A 202 -4.33 -12.68 10.69
N LEU A 203 -3.09 -12.24 10.54
CA LEU A 203 -2.54 -11.75 9.28
C LEU A 203 -1.89 -12.91 8.53
N VAL A 204 -2.21 -13.08 7.25
CA VAL A 204 -1.52 -14.05 6.39
C VAL A 204 -0.36 -13.39 5.66
N LEU A 205 0.87 -13.87 5.93
CA LEU A 205 2.07 -13.49 5.20
C LEU A 205 2.34 -14.54 4.12
N LEU A 206 1.98 -14.22 2.88
CA LEU A 206 2.30 -15.04 1.70
C LEU A 206 3.73 -14.72 1.25
N VAL A 207 4.57 -15.74 1.16
CA VAL A 207 5.96 -15.66 0.73
C VAL A 207 6.10 -16.38 -0.61
N ASP A 208 6.22 -15.62 -1.69
CA ASP A 208 6.43 -16.16 -3.03
C ASP A 208 7.93 -16.26 -3.32
N ILE A 209 8.43 -17.49 -3.43
CA ILE A 209 9.84 -17.76 -3.69
C ILE A 209 10.13 -17.65 -5.18
N LYS A 210 10.93 -16.65 -5.58
CA LYS A 210 11.33 -16.41 -6.97
C LYS A 210 12.67 -17.05 -7.35
N THR A 211 13.48 -17.41 -6.37
CA THR A 211 14.77 -18.12 -6.54
C THR A 211 14.61 -19.63 -6.36
N ASP A 212 15.70 -20.40 -6.31
CA ASP A 212 15.61 -21.85 -6.08
C ASP A 212 14.93 -22.14 -4.73
N GLY A 213 13.88 -22.96 -4.75
CA GLY A 213 13.06 -23.27 -3.58
C GLY A 213 13.87 -23.89 -2.43
N PRO A 214 14.47 -25.07 -2.65
CA PRO A 214 15.29 -25.76 -1.66
C PRO A 214 16.44 -24.94 -1.07
N GLU A 215 17.07 -24.06 -1.84
CA GLU A 215 18.11 -23.14 -1.37
C GLU A 215 17.53 -21.97 -0.55
N THR A 216 16.42 -21.39 -1.01
CA THR A 216 15.85 -20.15 -0.45
C THR A 216 15.03 -20.38 0.82
N TRP A 217 14.30 -21.48 0.90
CA TRP A 217 13.36 -21.75 2.01
C TRP A 217 14.01 -21.79 3.41
N PRO A 218 15.21 -22.38 3.61
CA PRO A 218 15.93 -22.27 4.87
C PRO A 218 16.20 -20.82 5.32
N TRP A 219 16.43 -19.90 4.39
CA TRP A 219 16.60 -18.47 4.71
C TRP A 219 15.29 -17.82 5.13
N VAL A 220 14.16 -18.17 4.51
CA VAL A 220 12.82 -17.69 4.93
C VAL A 220 12.56 -18.13 6.36
N MET A 221 12.74 -19.42 6.65
CA MET A 221 12.51 -19.98 7.99
C MET A 221 13.48 -19.42 9.05
N LYS A 222 14.72 -19.09 8.67
CA LYS A 222 15.69 -18.38 9.51
C LYS A 222 15.25 -16.95 9.79
N GLN A 223 14.82 -16.19 8.78
CA GLN A 223 14.40 -14.79 8.97
C GLN A 223 13.10 -14.65 9.77
N LEU A 224 12.23 -15.66 9.76
CA LEU A 224 11.02 -15.73 10.61
C LEU A 224 11.31 -16.01 12.11
N ALA A 225 12.57 -16.22 12.51
CA ALA A 225 12.92 -16.52 13.90
C ALA A 225 12.39 -15.51 14.95
N PRO A 226 12.41 -14.17 14.74
CA PRO A 226 11.87 -13.22 15.71
C PRO A 226 10.37 -13.38 16.01
N LEU A 227 9.58 -13.84 15.04
CA LEU A 227 8.16 -14.15 15.22
C LEU A 227 7.97 -15.52 15.90
N ARG A 228 8.79 -16.51 15.54
CA ARG A 228 8.82 -17.86 16.15
C ARG A 228 9.13 -17.80 17.64
N GLU A 229 10.20 -17.11 18.01
CA GLU A 229 10.72 -17.01 19.39
C GLU A 229 9.70 -16.38 20.35
N LYS A 230 8.80 -15.54 19.82
CA LYS A 230 7.69 -14.92 20.56
C LYS A 230 6.38 -15.72 20.51
N GLY A 231 6.36 -16.86 19.82
CA GLY A 231 5.18 -17.73 19.69
C GLY A 231 4.07 -17.17 18.79
N TRP A 232 4.40 -16.24 17.88
CA TRP A 232 3.43 -15.51 17.05
C TRP A 232 3.11 -16.15 15.69
N LEU A 233 3.83 -17.21 15.30
CA LEU A 233 3.57 -17.98 14.08
C LEU A 233 2.51 -19.05 14.32
N SER A 234 1.48 -19.11 13.47
CA SER A 234 0.50 -20.20 13.44
C SER A 234 1.21 -21.51 13.11
N TYR A 235 0.79 -22.61 13.73
CA TYR A 235 1.48 -23.89 13.57
C TYR A 235 0.53 -25.09 13.54
N TYR A 236 1.00 -26.19 12.96
CA TYR A 236 0.36 -27.49 12.99
C TYR A 236 1.20 -28.45 13.84
N GLU A 237 0.57 -29.09 14.82
CA GLU A 237 1.20 -30.00 15.78
C GLU A 237 0.12 -30.94 16.34
N ASN A 238 0.44 -32.22 16.58
CA ASN A 238 -0.50 -33.22 17.14
C ASN A 238 -1.88 -33.28 16.45
N ASP A 239 -1.87 -33.24 15.12
CA ASP A 239 -3.06 -33.19 14.25
C ASP A 239 -4.04 -32.03 14.46
N GLN A 240 -3.54 -30.91 15.00
CA GLN A 240 -4.30 -29.68 15.21
C GLN A 240 -3.60 -28.47 14.61
N PHE A 241 -4.40 -27.59 13.99
CA PHE A 241 -3.97 -26.25 13.60
C PHE A 241 -4.16 -25.28 14.77
N HIS A 242 -3.07 -24.66 15.20
CA HIS A 242 -3.04 -23.65 16.25
C HIS A 242 -2.81 -22.28 15.63
N GLN A 243 -3.90 -21.51 15.50
CA GLN A 243 -3.85 -20.12 15.04
C GLN A 243 -3.06 -19.24 16.01
N ARG A 244 -2.25 -18.34 15.47
CA ARG A 244 -1.53 -17.25 16.14
C ARG A 244 -1.64 -15.99 15.28
N PRO A 245 -1.15 -14.81 15.73
CA PRO A 245 -1.25 -13.57 14.98
C PRO A 245 -0.79 -13.61 13.52
N ILE A 246 0.24 -14.41 13.19
CA ILE A 246 0.79 -14.51 11.83
C ILE A 246 0.68 -15.93 11.29
N THR A 247 -0.01 -16.13 10.17
CA THR A 247 0.00 -17.38 9.41
C THR A 247 0.93 -17.21 8.21
N VAL A 248 2.01 -18.00 8.12
CA VAL A 248 2.95 -17.96 7.00
C VAL A 248 2.55 -18.99 5.94
N VAL A 249 2.47 -18.56 4.68
CA VAL A 249 2.15 -19.43 3.54
C VAL A 249 3.23 -19.30 2.47
N GLY A 250 3.82 -20.41 2.03
CA GLY A 250 4.78 -20.46 0.93
C GLY A 250 4.10 -20.70 -0.42
N THR A 251 4.52 -19.95 -1.44
CA THR A 251 4.08 -20.09 -2.83
C THR A 251 5.24 -19.87 -3.82
N GLY A 252 4.97 -19.87 -5.13
CA GLY A 252 6.00 -19.80 -6.16
C GLY A 252 6.83 -21.08 -6.22
N ASN A 253 8.16 -20.95 -6.11
CA ASN A 253 9.07 -22.10 -6.04
C ASN A 253 9.13 -22.76 -4.65
N ALA A 254 8.17 -22.49 -3.75
CA ALA A 254 8.11 -23.06 -2.41
C ALA A 254 8.30 -24.61 -2.38
N PRO A 255 9.33 -25.14 -1.70
CA PRO A 255 9.63 -26.57 -1.69
C PRO A 255 8.66 -27.33 -0.77
N PHE A 256 7.59 -27.90 -1.34
CA PHE A 256 6.54 -28.61 -0.61
C PHE A 256 7.07 -29.63 0.40
N ASP A 257 8.03 -30.46 0.01
CA ASP A 257 8.60 -31.50 0.88
C ASP A 257 9.39 -30.91 2.08
N GLN A 258 10.04 -29.76 1.92
CA GLN A 258 10.70 -29.06 3.02
C GLN A 258 9.73 -28.28 3.91
N ILE A 259 8.62 -27.79 3.34
CA ILE A 259 7.52 -27.18 4.12
C ILE A 259 6.90 -28.22 5.03
N LEU A 260 6.61 -29.43 4.52
CA LEU A 260 6.14 -30.54 5.33
C LEU A 260 7.19 -30.98 6.35
N GLY A 261 8.37 -31.40 5.87
CA GLY A 261 9.47 -31.90 6.68
C GLY A 261 9.10 -33.08 7.59
N ASN A 262 10.03 -33.44 8.48
CA ASN A 262 9.81 -34.41 9.56
C ASN A 262 9.68 -33.72 10.93
N SER A 263 9.26 -32.45 10.96
CA SER A 263 9.07 -31.72 12.22
C SER A 263 7.75 -32.12 12.88
N SER A 264 7.75 -32.34 14.19
CA SER A 264 6.51 -32.53 14.98
C SER A 264 5.63 -31.27 14.98
N ARG A 265 6.24 -30.11 14.72
CA ARG A 265 5.63 -28.78 14.72
C ARG A 265 6.00 -28.03 13.45
N ARG A 266 5.02 -27.71 12.63
CA ARG A 266 5.22 -26.99 11.35
C ARG A 266 4.59 -25.61 11.42
N GLU A 267 5.37 -24.56 11.17
CA GLU A 267 4.99 -23.15 11.40
C GLU A 267 4.73 -22.36 10.10
N ALA A 268 4.67 -23.07 8.98
CA ALA A 268 4.37 -22.54 7.66
C ALA A 268 3.59 -23.56 6.84
N PHE A 269 2.85 -23.09 5.85
CA PHE A 269 1.86 -23.87 5.11
C PHE A 269 2.04 -23.66 3.60
N PHE A 270 1.59 -24.60 2.79
CA PHE A 270 1.70 -24.48 1.33
C PHE A 270 0.46 -23.83 0.69
N ASP A 271 0.63 -23.04 -0.36
CA ASP A 271 -0.45 -22.54 -1.23
C ASP A 271 -0.81 -23.61 -2.28
N ALA A 272 -1.87 -24.37 -2.03
CA ALA A 272 -2.27 -25.49 -2.88
C ALA A 272 -2.84 -25.04 -4.24
N PRO A 273 -2.70 -25.83 -5.33
CA PRO A 273 -3.36 -25.54 -6.60
C PRO A 273 -4.88 -25.73 -6.51
N LEU A 274 -5.63 -24.63 -6.48
CA LEU A 274 -7.10 -24.61 -6.30
C LEU A 274 -7.85 -25.39 -7.39
N ASP A 275 -7.35 -25.37 -8.63
CA ASP A 275 -7.90 -26.07 -9.79
C ASP A 275 -7.62 -27.58 -9.81
N LYS A 276 -6.90 -28.11 -8.81
CA LYS A 276 -6.47 -29.52 -8.74
C LYS A 276 -6.81 -30.21 -7.42
N LEU A 277 -7.63 -29.58 -6.57
CA LEU A 277 -7.89 -30.09 -5.22
C LEU A 277 -8.56 -31.47 -5.21
N GLU A 278 -9.61 -31.67 -6.02
CA GLU A 278 -10.54 -32.82 -5.97
C GLU A 278 -9.85 -34.19 -5.85
N ASN A 279 -8.74 -34.41 -6.57
CA ASN A 279 -7.99 -35.68 -6.58
C ASN A 279 -6.57 -35.54 -5.99
N SER A 280 -6.38 -34.65 -5.02
CA SER A 280 -5.09 -34.36 -4.39
C SER A 280 -5.06 -34.67 -2.88
N GLY A 281 -3.86 -34.71 -2.30
CA GLY A 281 -3.65 -34.78 -0.85
C GLY A 281 -3.73 -33.43 -0.13
N TYR A 282 -3.99 -32.31 -0.82
CA TYR A 282 -3.95 -30.99 -0.20
C TYR A 282 -5.14 -30.79 0.75
N ASN A 283 -4.85 -30.36 1.98
CA ASN A 283 -5.83 -30.05 3.04
C ASN A 283 -5.13 -29.28 4.19
N LEU A 284 -5.87 -28.94 5.25
CA LEU A 284 -5.37 -28.19 6.41
C LEU A 284 -4.13 -28.79 7.11
N THR A 285 -3.83 -30.09 6.91
CA THR A 285 -2.66 -30.74 7.51
C THR A 285 -1.35 -30.46 6.78
N ASN A 286 -1.40 -29.77 5.63
CA ASN A 286 -0.24 -29.43 4.79
C ASN A 286 -0.31 -28.02 4.15
N SER A 287 -1.52 -27.54 3.86
CA SER A 287 -1.79 -26.28 3.18
C SER A 287 -2.66 -25.35 4.02
N TYR A 288 -2.68 -24.07 3.65
CA TYR A 288 -3.57 -23.07 4.25
C TYR A 288 -4.38 -22.36 3.17
N TYR A 289 -3.69 -21.76 2.20
CA TYR A 289 -4.34 -21.31 0.97
C TYR A 289 -4.52 -22.45 -0.02
N ALA A 290 -5.52 -22.28 -0.88
CA ALA A 290 -5.55 -22.88 -2.19
C ALA A 290 -5.82 -21.79 -3.23
N SER A 291 -4.93 -21.63 -4.22
CA SER A 291 -5.06 -20.58 -5.23
C SER A 291 -4.80 -21.02 -6.68
N VAL A 292 -5.28 -20.20 -7.62
CA VAL A 292 -5.05 -20.35 -9.06
C VAL A 292 -5.23 -19.02 -9.79
N ASP A 293 -4.59 -18.88 -10.95
CA ASP A 293 -4.86 -17.84 -11.94
C ASP A 293 -6.33 -17.89 -12.37
N PHE A 294 -7.04 -16.77 -12.17
CA PHE A 294 -8.46 -16.65 -12.50
C PHE A 294 -8.74 -16.88 -13.99
N TRP A 295 -7.92 -16.30 -14.89
CA TRP A 295 -8.11 -16.44 -16.32
C TRP A 295 -7.82 -17.85 -16.82
N LYS A 296 -6.85 -18.53 -16.22
CA LYS A 296 -6.54 -19.94 -16.54
C LYS A 296 -7.67 -20.89 -16.13
N ALA A 297 -8.25 -20.70 -14.93
CA ALA A 297 -9.29 -21.57 -14.40
C ALA A 297 -10.69 -21.27 -14.98
N ILE A 298 -11.06 -19.99 -15.01
CA ILE A 298 -12.43 -19.50 -15.28
C ILE A 298 -12.57 -18.95 -16.72
N GLY A 299 -11.50 -18.38 -17.28
CA GLY A 299 -11.53 -17.73 -18.59
C GLY A 299 -12.09 -16.30 -18.58
N ALA A 300 -12.11 -15.67 -19.76
CA ALA A 300 -12.56 -14.29 -19.93
C ALA A 300 -14.01 -14.08 -19.46
N VAL A 301 -14.28 -12.96 -18.79
CA VAL A 301 -15.61 -12.60 -18.28
C VAL A 301 -16.20 -11.52 -19.18
N TRP A 302 -17.45 -11.70 -19.63
CA TRP A 302 -18.06 -10.77 -20.59
C TRP A 302 -18.54 -9.49 -19.90
N TRP A 303 -18.03 -8.34 -20.35
CA TRP A 303 -18.11 -7.05 -19.66
C TRP A 303 -19.51 -6.52 -19.33
N THR A 304 -20.56 -6.97 -20.03
CA THR A 304 -21.94 -6.49 -19.84
C THR A 304 -22.85 -7.49 -19.13
N GLN A 305 -22.37 -8.72 -18.91
CA GLN A 305 -23.18 -9.82 -18.34
C GLN A 305 -22.53 -10.42 -17.07
N GLY A 306 -21.21 -10.30 -16.92
CA GLY A 306 -20.46 -10.96 -15.86
C GLY A 306 -20.16 -12.43 -16.17
N PRO A 307 -19.80 -13.23 -15.16
CA PRO A 307 -19.50 -14.64 -15.33
C PRO A 307 -20.70 -15.43 -15.87
N SER A 308 -20.46 -16.30 -16.84
CA SER A 308 -21.48 -17.22 -17.37
C SER A 308 -21.91 -18.26 -16.33
N LYS A 309 -23.01 -18.98 -16.58
CA LYS A 309 -23.47 -20.08 -15.70
C LYS A 309 -22.37 -21.12 -15.44
N SER A 310 -21.65 -21.55 -16.48
CA SER A 310 -20.56 -22.53 -16.33
C SER A 310 -19.33 -21.95 -15.62
N GLN A 311 -19.08 -20.64 -15.73
CA GLN A 311 -18.05 -19.96 -14.93
C GLN A 311 -18.43 -19.89 -13.45
N LEU A 312 -19.69 -19.59 -13.13
CA LEU A 312 -20.22 -19.62 -11.76
C LEU A 312 -20.17 -21.03 -11.17
N GLU A 313 -20.52 -22.05 -11.94
CA GLU A 313 -20.43 -23.47 -11.52
C GLU A 313 -18.98 -23.87 -11.18
N LYS A 314 -18.00 -23.45 -11.99
CA LYS A 314 -16.57 -23.64 -11.69
C LYS A 314 -16.14 -22.93 -10.40
N ILE A 315 -16.47 -21.64 -10.26
CA ILE A 315 -16.17 -20.83 -9.06
C ILE A 315 -16.72 -21.51 -7.81
N ARG A 316 -18.01 -21.90 -7.83
CA ARG A 316 -18.67 -22.64 -6.75
C ARG A 316 -17.99 -23.96 -6.43
N SER A 317 -17.55 -24.70 -7.44
CA SER A 317 -16.85 -25.98 -7.24
C SER A 317 -15.51 -25.78 -6.54
N HIS A 318 -14.69 -24.84 -7.03
CA HIS A 318 -13.38 -24.52 -6.45
C HIS A 318 -13.51 -24.05 -4.99
N ILE A 319 -14.41 -23.10 -4.72
CA ILE A 319 -14.63 -22.57 -3.37
C ILE A 319 -15.11 -23.67 -2.40
N ARG A 320 -16.07 -24.49 -2.83
CA ARG A 320 -16.58 -25.61 -2.04
C ARG A 320 -15.49 -26.65 -1.75
N GLU A 321 -14.68 -27.01 -2.73
CA GLU A 321 -13.65 -28.03 -2.56
C GLU A 321 -12.53 -27.58 -1.63
N ALA A 322 -12.11 -26.31 -1.72
CA ALA A 322 -11.20 -25.71 -0.74
C ALA A 322 -11.80 -25.74 0.68
N LYS A 323 -13.07 -25.30 0.83
CA LYS A 323 -13.78 -25.27 2.11
C LYS A 323 -13.91 -26.67 2.73
N ASN A 324 -14.24 -27.69 1.93
CA ASN A 324 -14.34 -29.09 2.37
C ASN A 324 -13.00 -29.63 2.91
N ARG A 325 -11.87 -29.07 2.47
CA ARG A 325 -10.50 -29.44 2.87
C ARG A 325 -9.92 -28.57 3.99
N GLY A 326 -10.70 -27.62 4.50
CA GLY A 326 -10.24 -26.62 5.48
C GLY A 326 -9.28 -25.58 4.91
N LEU A 327 -9.28 -25.37 3.58
CA LEU A 327 -8.40 -24.45 2.88
C LEU A 327 -9.12 -23.14 2.53
N VAL A 328 -8.38 -22.03 2.58
CA VAL A 328 -8.84 -20.69 2.23
C VAL A 328 -8.62 -20.45 0.74
N SER A 329 -9.70 -20.36 -0.03
CA SER A 329 -9.66 -20.19 -1.49
C SER A 329 -9.30 -18.77 -1.91
N ARG A 330 -8.39 -18.64 -2.89
CA ARG A 330 -7.94 -17.36 -3.48
C ARG A 330 -7.84 -17.46 -5.01
N TYR A 331 -8.16 -16.40 -5.73
CA TYR A 331 -7.89 -16.29 -7.18
C TYR A 331 -6.96 -15.12 -7.44
N TRP A 332 -5.82 -15.34 -8.11
CA TRP A 332 -4.90 -14.27 -8.51
C TRP A 332 -5.10 -13.86 -9.98
N ARG A 333 -4.55 -12.71 -10.38
CA ARG A 333 -4.81 -12.04 -11.68
C ARG A 333 -6.31 -11.86 -11.98
N LEU A 334 -7.05 -11.29 -11.05
CA LEU A 334 -8.42 -10.82 -11.31
C LEU A 334 -8.41 -9.68 -12.36
N PRO A 335 -9.54 -9.42 -13.07
CA PRO A 335 -9.63 -8.28 -13.96
C PRO A 335 -9.37 -6.95 -13.24
N TRP A 336 -8.39 -6.18 -13.72
CA TRP A 336 -8.09 -4.84 -13.21
C TRP A 336 -8.92 -3.75 -13.88
N TRP A 337 -9.11 -3.84 -15.20
CA TRP A 337 -9.89 -2.92 -16.03
C TRP A 337 -10.72 -3.69 -17.07
N PRO A 338 -11.95 -3.24 -17.43
CA PRO A 338 -12.67 -2.08 -16.89
C PRO A 338 -13.13 -2.25 -15.43
N ILE A 339 -13.18 -1.14 -14.69
CA ILE A 339 -13.50 -1.12 -13.25
C ILE A 339 -14.87 -1.77 -12.94
N HIS A 340 -15.87 -1.59 -13.81
CA HIS A 340 -17.19 -2.22 -13.62
C HIS A 340 -17.12 -3.76 -13.72
N VAL A 341 -16.24 -4.30 -14.58
CA VAL A 341 -16.04 -5.76 -14.71
C VAL A 341 -15.29 -6.30 -13.51
N ARG A 342 -14.23 -5.60 -13.07
CA ARG A 342 -13.51 -5.88 -11.81
C ARG A 342 -14.47 -5.99 -10.64
N ASN A 343 -15.25 -4.93 -10.38
CA ASN A 343 -16.17 -4.86 -9.26
C ASN A 343 -17.29 -5.92 -9.36
N GLN A 344 -17.73 -6.27 -10.58
CA GLN A 344 -18.68 -7.37 -10.78
C GLN A 344 -18.07 -8.73 -10.44
N VAL A 345 -16.82 -9.01 -10.84
CA VAL A 345 -16.11 -10.25 -10.49
C VAL A 345 -15.84 -10.31 -8.98
N TRP A 346 -15.37 -9.23 -8.36
CA TRP A 346 -15.19 -9.13 -6.92
C TRP A 346 -16.49 -9.41 -6.16
N LYS A 347 -17.61 -8.77 -6.57
CA LYS A 347 -18.92 -9.03 -5.98
C LYS A 347 -19.32 -10.50 -6.10
N VAL A 348 -19.18 -11.11 -7.28
CA VAL A 348 -19.50 -12.53 -7.47
C VAL A 348 -18.64 -13.41 -6.56
N LEU A 349 -17.32 -13.19 -6.49
CA LEU A 349 -16.45 -13.99 -5.64
C LEU A 349 -16.82 -13.89 -4.15
N VAL A 350 -17.15 -12.69 -3.66
CA VAL A 350 -17.60 -12.47 -2.27
C VAL A 350 -18.99 -13.07 -2.02
N ASP A 351 -19.95 -12.88 -2.93
CA ASP A 351 -21.30 -13.46 -2.83
C ASP A 351 -21.28 -15.00 -2.82
N GLU A 352 -20.35 -15.62 -3.56
CA GLU A 352 -20.14 -17.08 -3.61
C GLU A 352 -19.24 -17.60 -2.46
N GLY A 353 -18.75 -16.72 -1.58
CA GLY A 353 -18.01 -17.09 -0.38
C GLY A 353 -16.53 -17.45 -0.59
N ILE A 354 -15.81 -16.73 -1.46
CA ILE A 354 -14.35 -16.83 -1.59
C ILE A 354 -13.67 -16.65 -0.23
N GLY A 355 -12.64 -17.45 0.06
CA GLY A 355 -11.94 -17.37 1.35
C GLY A 355 -11.09 -16.11 1.52
N MET A 356 -10.48 -15.64 0.43
CA MET A 356 -9.64 -14.44 0.42
C MET A 356 -9.68 -13.76 -0.95
N LEU A 357 -10.06 -12.47 -1.00
CA LEU A 357 -10.12 -11.71 -2.25
C LEU A 357 -8.77 -11.07 -2.58
N ASN A 358 -8.15 -11.49 -3.68
CA ASN A 358 -6.88 -10.93 -4.16
C ASN A 358 -7.10 -9.53 -4.79
N VAL A 359 -6.40 -8.49 -4.30
CA VAL A 359 -6.72 -7.10 -4.68
C VAL A 359 -5.49 -6.24 -5.00
N ASP A 360 -5.55 -5.57 -6.15
CA ASP A 360 -4.59 -4.53 -6.56
C ASP A 360 -5.02 -3.12 -6.12
N ASP A 361 -6.32 -2.87 -5.95
CA ASP A 361 -6.89 -1.58 -5.53
C ASP A 361 -7.55 -1.75 -4.16
N LEU A 362 -6.75 -1.48 -3.12
CA LEU A 362 -7.12 -1.70 -1.71
C LEU A 362 -8.28 -0.81 -1.28
N GLU A 363 -8.25 0.48 -1.65
CA GLU A 363 -9.27 1.44 -1.25
C GLU A 363 -10.63 1.10 -1.87
N ALA A 364 -10.67 0.74 -3.16
CA ALA A 364 -11.92 0.29 -3.75
C ALA A 364 -12.39 -1.06 -3.20
N ALA A 365 -11.47 -1.93 -2.77
CA ALA A 365 -11.83 -3.21 -2.19
C ALA A 365 -12.45 -3.08 -0.78
N THR A 366 -11.96 -2.16 0.06
CA THR A 366 -12.32 -2.11 1.48
C THR A 366 -13.16 -0.91 1.90
N LYS A 367 -13.12 0.21 1.17
CA LYS A 367 -13.79 1.47 1.55
C LYS A 367 -14.92 1.90 0.61
N ARG A 368 -15.11 1.23 -0.54
CA ARG A 368 -16.14 1.58 -1.54
C ARG A 368 -17.30 0.59 -1.60
N ASP A 369 -18.50 1.12 -1.78
CA ASP A 369 -19.74 0.36 -1.94
C ASP A 369 -19.91 -0.11 -3.39
N TRP A 370 -19.67 -1.40 -3.64
CA TRP A 370 -19.77 -2.00 -4.98
C TRP A 370 -21.21 -2.08 -5.53
N THR A 371 -22.24 -1.84 -4.70
CA THR A 371 -23.65 -1.95 -5.13
C THR A 371 -24.13 -0.71 -5.89
N LYS A 372 -23.46 0.45 -5.71
CA LYS A 372 -23.85 1.73 -6.32
C LYS A 372 -23.33 1.86 -7.76
N ARG A 373 -24.22 1.67 -8.74
CA ARG A 373 -23.92 1.96 -10.15
C ARG A 373 -23.60 3.46 -10.35
N GLY A 374 -22.55 3.76 -11.13
CA GLY A 374 -22.28 5.12 -11.61
C GLY A 374 -21.40 6.02 -10.73
N LYS A 375 -20.68 5.47 -9.73
CA LYS A 375 -19.66 6.19 -8.96
C LYS A 375 -18.35 5.39 -8.86
N PHE A 376 -17.77 5.05 -10.02
CA PHE A 376 -16.49 4.36 -10.16
C PHE A 376 -15.62 5.07 -11.18
#